data_AF-A0A8T5KB26-F1
#
_entry.id   AF-A0A8T5KB26-F1
#
_cell.length_a   1.000
_cell.length_b   1.000
_cell.length_c   1.000
_cell.angle_alpha   90.00
_cell.angle_beta   90.00
_cell.angle_gamma   90.00
#
_symmetry.space_group_name_H-M   'P 1'
#
loop_
_entity.id
_entity.type
_entity.pdbx_description
1 polymer ?
#
loop_
_entity_poly.entity_id
_entity_poly.type
_entity_poly.pdbx_seq_one_letter_code
_entity_poly.pdbx_strand_id
1 'polypeptide(L)'
;NDFYDAEVMALGSSYWYSIGMLIDGGGNDSYNLAQYGMGVGIHLSLGAMYEMGGDDQYHSRHGVVGATAHDLSVGLMVDSEGDDFYIVGDGWGGSLTNSYGLFIDKLGNDLYATRGGAGYSFGKARWARGFAGAAIFLDLEGKDTYPKNVAAKDSSIWISSGWGIGMDLPREVKSEKEETFTDVEPTAEDSAKSLSELYRLANQWEVGSAREEVARSRKAMLAKGTLVLEFIINGPHTIEKDDISNLDSFLEKLQDEENPLSIHLYGELLGATDHLINEYEQSTEEADSIRDALSDTLRQALVDELNQMLNTDSFYNAKLFRDVEIEEDLLKEVKADPEGIELFRTNWHLLEQAYPSEIIFRNGRLRTRASLENRVLDQIVKAMPDSAGPMLIEKLAETSNGDDLRYFSNNISLLGTLKWKPAVEPLLELLEDKNLEKARNSIIGTLGSIGEIEAAKPIHKYLNADTEKRRITTMGALGALKDSTAIESMTELLNDKFFTVRSRAMMTISGFGALAIPHLLDYIGNEDSDHPESALYIIGRIARNLEKKEDVASKKTIYEASTILNGHLSNQREHMRAEAVVGLYRIGGEETRRLIDARMENEFNPVVLAAHERVTKEMAGK
;
A
#
# COMPACT_ATOMS: atom_id res chain seq x y z
N ASN A 1 3.25 1.97 -0.17
CA ASN A 1 4.25 2.91 0.41
C ASN A 1 4.70 3.95 -0.62
N ASP A 2 3.75 4.72 -1.08
CA ASP A 2 3.92 5.88 -1.93
C ASP A 2 4.06 7.16 -1.10
N PHE A 3 4.56 8.22 -1.75
CA PHE A 3 4.75 9.52 -1.14
C PHE A 3 4.15 10.57 -2.06
N TYR A 4 3.10 11.20 -1.59
CA TYR A 4 2.31 12.18 -2.34
C TYR A 4 2.64 13.57 -1.82
N ASP A 5 3.47 14.32 -2.54
CA ASP A 5 3.79 15.72 -2.22
C ASP A 5 3.11 16.65 -3.22
N ALA A 6 2.15 17.44 -2.74
CA ALA A 6 1.38 18.34 -3.59
C ALA A 6 1.14 19.69 -2.93
N GLU A 7 1.04 20.77 -3.70
CA GLU A 7 0.72 22.06 -3.10
C GLU A 7 -0.79 22.27 -2.95
N VAL A 8 -1.52 22.48 -4.05
CA VAL A 8 -2.92 22.90 -4.04
C VAL A 8 -3.70 22.18 -5.14
N MET A 9 -4.95 21.76 -4.88
CA MET A 9 -5.84 21.13 -5.87
C MET A 9 -5.29 19.82 -6.45
N ALA A 10 -5.04 18.85 -5.58
CA ALA A 10 -4.47 17.55 -5.95
C ALA A 10 -5.18 16.38 -5.24
N LEU A 11 -4.72 15.14 -5.51
CA LEU A 11 -5.15 13.93 -4.80
C LEU A 11 -6.67 13.75 -4.79
N GLY A 12 -7.24 13.61 -6.00
CA GLY A 12 -8.68 13.41 -6.15
C GLY A 12 -9.52 14.68 -5.97
N SER A 13 -8.92 15.86 -6.02
CA SER A 13 -9.67 17.13 -5.96
C SER A 13 -10.21 17.58 -7.30
N SER A 14 -11.29 18.37 -7.27
CA SER A 14 -11.98 18.87 -8.47
C SER A 14 -12.42 20.33 -8.35
N TYR A 15 -12.59 20.98 -9.49
CA TYR A 15 -13.01 22.38 -9.60
C TYR A 15 -13.94 22.56 -10.81
N TRP A 16 -15.13 23.16 -10.62
CA TRP A 16 -16.05 23.57 -11.70
C TRP A 16 -16.41 22.49 -12.73
N TYR A 17 -17.58 21.87 -12.60
CA TYR A 17 -18.13 20.91 -13.57
C TYR A 17 -17.15 19.77 -13.92
N SER A 18 -16.34 19.35 -12.97
CA SER A 18 -15.34 18.30 -13.15
C SER A 18 -15.46 17.21 -12.10
N ILE A 19 -14.82 16.08 -12.41
CA ILE A 19 -14.62 14.96 -11.50
C ILE A 19 -13.12 14.80 -11.30
N GLY A 20 -12.69 14.76 -10.04
CA GLY A 20 -11.34 14.42 -9.62
C GLY A 20 -11.39 13.14 -8.81
N MET A 21 -10.54 12.17 -9.13
CA MET A 21 -10.48 10.89 -8.43
C MET A 21 -9.03 10.48 -8.18
N LEU A 22 -8.77 9.97 -6.98
CA LEU A 22 -7.56 9.21 -6.65
C LEU A 22 -8.00 7.89 -6.04
N ILE A 23 -7.39 6.80 -6.49
CA ILE A 23 -7.55 5.47 -5.90
C ILE A 23 -6.15 4.97 -5.64
N ASP A 24 -5.80 4.81 -4.37
CA ASP A 24 -4.57 4.15 -3.95
C ASP A 24 -4.83 2.66 -3.68
N GLY A 25 -3.80 1.85 -3.91
CA GLY A 25 -3.84 0.41 -3.77
C GLY A 25 -3.45 -0.13 -2.40
N GLY A 26 -3.01 0.74 -1.49
CA GLY A 26 -2.60 0.47 -0.13
C GLY A 26 -1.08 0.40 0.11
N GLY A 27 -0.70 0.02 1.34
CA GLY A 27 0.63 0.15 1.90
C GLY A 27 0.79 1.42 2.72
N ASN A 28 1.82 1.50 3.55
CA ASN A 28 2.00 2.63 4.48
C ASN A 28 2.54 3.86 3.74
N ASP A 29 1.63 4.78 3.48
CA ASP A 29 1.76 5.92 2.58
C ASP A 29 1.86 7.24 3.34
N SER A 30 2.36 8.26 2.64
CA SER A 30 2.41 9.61 3.20
C SER A 30 1.90 10.62 2.20
N TYR A 31 0.86 11.33 2.62
CA TYR A 31 0.15 12.34 1.87
C TYR A 31 0.45 13.71 2.46
N ASN A 32 1.33 14.48 1.82
CA ASN A 32 1.70 15.82 2.25
C ASN A 32 1.16 16.88 1.29
N LEU A 33 0.37 17.82 1.80
CA LEU A 33 -0.09 18.95 1.00
C LEU A 33 -0.24 20.31 1.68
N ALA A 34 -0.51 21.35 0.88
CA ALA A 34 -0.85 22.67 1.42
C ALA A 34 -2.35 22.85 1.70
N GLN A 35 -3.24 22.64 0.70
CA GLN A 35 -4.71 22.79 0.84
C GLN A 35 -5.48 22.28 -0.40
N TYR A 36 -6.80 22.13 -0.30
CA TYR A 36 -7.70 21.69 -1.38
C TYR A 36 -7.25 20.37 -2.02
N GLY A 37 -7.12 19.33 -1.18
CA GLY A 37 -6.65 18.01 -1.60
C GLY A 37 -7.40 16.89 -0.91
N MET A 38 -7.13 15.65 -1.30
CA MET A 38 -7.69 14.43 -0.70
C MET A 38 -9.21 14.38 -0.86
N GLY A 39 -9.67 14.22 -2.11
CA GLY A 39 -11.09 14.04 -2.40
C GLY A 39 -11.96 15.28 -2.20
N VAL A 40 -11.40 16.49 -2.37
CA VAL A 40 -12.17 17.75 -2.20
C VAL A 40 -12.92 18.14 -3.47
N GLY A 41 -14.20 18.48 -3.33
CA GLY A 41 -15.01 19.05 -4.42
C GLY A 41 -15.23 20.55 -4.25
N ILE A 42 -15.01 21.35 -5.30
CA ILE A 42 -15.23 22.80 -5.27
C ILE A 42 -16.03 23.25 -6.49
N HIS A 43 -17.16 23.93 -6.22
CA HIS A 43 -18.06 24.52 -7.20
C HIS A 43 -18.61 23.51 -8.21
N LEU A 44 -19.80 22.95 -7.95
CA LEU A 44 -20.53 22.10 -8.93
C LEU A 44 -19.66 20.95 -9.47
N SER A 45 -18.84 20.35 -8.61
CA SER A 45 -17.85 19.32 -8.99
C SER A 45 -17.89 18.13 -8.02
N LEU A 46 -17.18 17.06 -8.34
CA LEU A 46 -17.02 15.89 -7.47
C LEU A 46 -15.54 15.58 -7.27
N GLY A 47 -15.04 15.69 -6.04
CA GLY A 47 -13.74 15.17 -5.65
C GLY A 47 -13.92 13.85 -4.90
N ALA A 48 -13.09 12.86 -5.19
CA ALA A 48 -13.10 11.59 -4.51
C ALA A 48 -11.70 11.03 -4.31
N MET A 49 -11.48 10.42 -3.15
CA MET A 49 -10.28 9.65 -2.83
C MET A 49 -10.69 8.32 -2.22
N TYR A 50 -10.03 7.24 -2.63
CA TYR A 50 -10.17 5.92 -2.01
C TYR A 50 -8.79 5.35 -1.68
N GLU A 51 -8.51 5.15 -0.40
CA GLU A 51 -7.38 4.39 0.11
C GLU A 51 -7.85 2.96 0.45
N MET A 52 -7.07 1.98 0.01
CA MET A 52 -7.33 0.56 0.19
C MET A 52 -6.62 -0.04 1.41
N GLY A 53 -5.64 0.62 2.02
CA GLY A 53 -5.11 0.20 3.32
C GLY A 53 -3.66 0.54 3.65
N GLY A 54 -3.24 0.42 4.91
CA GLY A 54 -1.86 0.66 5.35
C GLY A 54 -1.82 1.60 6.55
N ASP A 55 -0.71 1.64 7.31
CA ASP A 55 -0.56 2.65 8.38
C ASP A 55 -0.09 3.98 7.77
N ASP A 56 -1.04 4.85 7.45
CA ASP A 56 -0.86 6.03 6.61
C ASP A 56 -0.71 7.33 7.39
N GLN A 57 -0.12 8.32 6.71
CA GLN A 57 0.10 9.65 7.26
C GLN A 57 -0.44 10.72 6.33
N TYR A 58 -1.54 11.34 6.74
CA TYR A 58 -2.16 12.46 6.06
C TYR A 58 -1.78 13.77 6.73
N HIS A 59 -1.06 14.62 6.01
CA HIS A 59 -0.61 15.91 6.49
C HIS A 59 -1.06 17.05 5.58
N SER A 60 -1.65 18.10 6.17
CA SER A 60 -1.89 19.36 5.45
C SER A 60 -1.60 20.60 6.27
N ARG A 61 -0.96 21.58 5.62
CA ARG A 61 -0.60 22.88 6.24
C ARG A 61 -1.83 23.75 6.53
N HIS A 62 -2.85 23.70 5.67
CA HIS A 62 -4.01 24.58 5.71
C HIS A 62 -5.33 23.83 5.48
N GLY A 63 -6.43 24.54 5.71
CA GLY A 63 -7.79 24.01 5.65
C GLY A 63 -8.39 23.90 4.24
N VAL A 64 -9.51 23.17 4.22
CA VAL A 64 -10.25 22.56 3.10
C VAL A 64 -9.48 21.41 2.46
N VAL A 65 -9.46 20.26 3.14
CA VAL A 65 -8.88 18.99 2.68
C VAL A 65 -9.70 17.80 3.18
N GLY A 66 -9.58 16.63 2.58
CA GLY A 66 -10.12 15.39 3.16
C GLY A 66 -11.64 15.33 3.10
N ALA A 67 -12.19 15.07 1.92
CA ALA A 67 -13.63 15.03 1.63
C ALA A 67 -14.40 16.33 1.92
N THR A 68 -13.74 17.48 2.08
CA THR A 68 -14.48 18.74 2.19
C THR A 68 -15.16 19.10 0.86
N ALA A 69 -16.35 19.68 0.93
CA ALA A 69 -17.09 20.12 -0.25
C ALA A 69 -17.56 21.58 -0.17
N HIS A 70 -17.54 22.32 -1.29
CA HIS A 70 -17.96 23.71 -1.43
C HIS A 70 -18.89 23.97 -2.63
N ASP A 71 -19.92 24.78 -2.44
CA ASP A 71 -20.74 25.38 -3.52
C ASP A 71 -21.35 24.33 -4.46
N LEU A 72 -22.33 23.57 -3.98
CA LEU A 72 -23.04 22.53 -4.76
C LEU A 72 -22.14 21.38 -5.24
N SER A 73 -21.00 21.15 -4.59
CA SER A 73 -20.10 20.07 -4.93
C SER A 73 -20.26 18.85 -4.00
N VAL A 74 -19.52 17.80 -4.34
CA VAL A 74 -19.39 16.58 -3.55
C VAL A 74 -17.91 16.35 -3.26
N GLY A 75 -17.56 16.10 -2.00
CA GLY A 75 -16.24 15.67 -1.56
C GLY A 75 -16.34 14.31 -0.88
N LEU A 76 -15.55 13.34 -1.31
CA LEU A 76 -15.57 11.95 -0.84
C LEU A 76 -14.17 11.50 -0.47
N MET A 77 -14.03 10.86 0.68
CA MET A 77 -12.80 10.16 1.04
C MET A 77 -13.19 8.90 1.79
N VAL A 78 -12.59 7.78 1.38
CA VAL A 78 -12.75 6.50 2.05
C VAL A 78 -11.36 5.94 2.29
N ASP A 79 -11.02 5.69 3.54
CA ASP A 79 -9.90 4.84 3.95
C ASP A 79 -10.45 3.43 4.27
N SER A 80 -9.64 2.39 4.14
CA SER A 80 -10.08 1.00 4.30
C SER A 80 -9.50 0.26 5.48
N GLU A 81 -8.24 0.48 5.85
CA GLU A 81 -7.56 -0.27 6.93
C GLU A 81 -6.26 0.44 7.34
N GLY A 82 -5.93 0.50 8.63
CA GLY A 82 -4.67 1.09 9.07
C GLY A 82 -4.73 1.65 10.48
N ASP A 83 -3.62 1.76 11.19
CA ASP A 83 -3.54 2.67 12.36
C ASP A 83 -3.06 4.06 11.86
N ASP A 84 -3.99 4.94 11.47
CA ASP A 84 -3.68 6.12 10.65
C ASP A 84 -3.47 7.43 11.39
N PHE A 85 -2.74 8.35 10.74
CA PHE A 85 -2.51 9.71 11.23
C PHE A 85 -3.12 10.77 10.33
N TYR A 86 -4.25 11.32 10.76
CA TYR A 86 -5.00 12.37 10.07
C TYR A 86 -4.70 13.77 10.63
N ILE A 87 -3.58 14.38 10.24
CA ILE A 87 -3.07 15.65 10.79
C ILE A 87 -3.18 16.80 9.78
N VAL A 88 -4.29 17.54 9.80
CA VAL A 88 -4.56 18.60 8.80
C VAL A 88 -4.88 19.96 9.42
N GLY A 89 -4.89 21.01 8.61
CA GLY A 89 -5.38 22.32 9.05
C GLY A 89 -6.84 22.26 9.51
N ASP A 90 -7.73 21.84 8.60
CA ASP A 90 -9.19 21.67 8.79
C ASP A 90 -9.78 20.92 7.56
N GLY A 91 -10.85 20.12 7.71
CA GLY A 91 -11.65 19.69 6.55
C GLY A 91 -12.22 18.27 6.50
N TRP A 92 -11.89 17.37 7.43
CA TRP A 92 -12.36 15.97 7.38
C TRP A 92 -13.89 15.84 7.28
N GLY A 93 -14.41 15.46 6.11
CA GLY A 93 -15.85 15.26 5.88
C GLY A 93 -16.69 16.52 6.12
N GLY A 94 -16.17 17.70 5.77
CA GLY A 94 -16.85 18.99 5.95
C GLY A 94 -17.71 19.43 4.76
N SER A 95 -18.72 20.28 5.00
CA SER A 95 -19.49 20.88 3.90
C SER A 95 -19.89 22.34 4.10
N LEU A 96 -19.91 23.07 2.98
CA LEU A 96 -20.28 24.48 2.87
C LEU A 96 -21.18 24.71 1.65
N THR A 97 -22.19 25.58 1.81
CA THR A 97 -22.99 26.12 0.69
C THR A 97 -23.65 25.06 -0.20
N ASN A 98 -24.54 24.25 0.39
CA ASN A 98 -25.33 23.19 -0.29
C ASN A 98 -24.48 22.11 -0.97
N SER A 99 -23.31 21.82 -0.38
CA SER A 99 -22.44 20.73 -0.80
C SER A 99 -22.61 19.51 0.11
N TYR A 100 -21.99 18.40 -0.31
CA TYR A 100 -21.99 17.14 0.41
C TYR A 100 -20.56 16.65 0.67
N GLY A 101 -20.17 16.54 1.94
CA GLY A 101 -18.91 15.92 2.35
C GLY A 101 -19.16 14.55 2.97
N LEU A 102 -18.41 13.53 2.56
CA LEU A 102 -18.45 12.18 3.13
C LEU A 102 -17.03 11.68 3.36
N PHE A 103 -16.67 11.53 4.64
CA PHE A 103 -15.46 10.88 5.08
C PHE A 103 -15.82 9.54 5.72
N ILE A 104 -15.12 8.48 5.34
CA ILE A 104 -15.24 7.16 5.93
C ILE A 104 -13.84 6.64 6.22
N ASP A 105 -13.53 6.43 7.50
CA ASP A 105 -12.50 5.50 7.93
C ASP A 105 -13.18 4.17 8.30
N LYS A 106 -12.57 3.04 7.94
CA LYS A 106 -13.20 1.73 8.13
C LYS A 106 -12.64 0.95 9.31
N LEU A 107 -11.32 0.81 9.43
CA LEU A 107 -10.68 -0.13 10.35
C LEU A 107 -9.38 0.49 10.85
N GLY A 108 -9.22 0.65 12.17
CA GLY A 108 -7.97 1.20 12.67
C GLY A 108 -7.92 1.50 14.15
N ASN A 109 -6.80 2.04 14.61
CA ASN A 109 -6.76 2.86 15.81
C ASN A 109 -6.13 4.19 15.42
N ASP A 110 -6.97 5.14 15.06
CA ASP A 110 -6.54 6.32 14.35
C ASP A 110 -6.27 7.50 15.27
N LEU A 111 -5.48 8.42 14.74
CA LEU A 111 -5.25 9.71 15.33
C LEU A 111 -5.75 10.81 14.39
N TYR A 112 -6.80 11.48 14.81
CA TYR A 112 -7.30 12.69 14.17
C TYR A 112 -6.77 13.94 14.86
N ALA A 113 -6.15 14.83 14.10
CA ALA A 113 -5.65 16.11 14.59
C ALA A 113 -6.02 17.27 13.65
N THR A 114 -6.43 18.40 14.24
CA THR A 114 -6.63 19.66 13.49
C THR A 114 -6.00 20.86 14.18
N ARG A 115 -5.40 21.77 13.39
CA ARG A 115 -4.67 22.95 13.90
C ARG A 115 -5.57 24.18 14.13
N GLY A 116 -6.76 24.23 13.49
CA GLY A 116 -7.61 25.42 13.40
C GLY A 116 -8.89 25.45 14.25
N GLY A 117 -9.07 24.52 15.19
CA GLY A 117 -10.31 24.44 16.00
C GLY A 117 -11.50 23.76 15.28
N ALA A 118 -11.21 22.88 14.32
CA ALA A 118 -12.18 22.11 13.53
C ALA A 118 -13.37 22.94 13.01
N GLY A 119 -13.07 23.98 12.24
CA GLY A 119 -14.09 24.81 11.60
C GLY A 119 -15.04 23.96 10.74
N TYR A 120 -14.49 22.96 10.03
CA TYR A 120 -15.21 22.13 9.06
C TYR A 120 -14.91 20.62 9.15
N SER A 121 -14.04 20.16 10.04
CA SER A 121 -13.83 18.72 10.24
C SER A 121 -14.98 18.01 10.98
N PHE A 122 -14.97 16.68 10.89
CA PHE A 122 -15.77 15.73 11.67
C PHE A 122 -17.28 15.83 11.42
N GLY A 123 -17.67 15.84 10.14
CA GLY A 123 -19.08 15.81 9.76
C GLY A 123 -19.77 17.14 10.02
N LYS A 124 -19.05 18.26 9.85
CA LYS A 124 -19.55 19.59 10.13
C LYS A 124 -20.09 20.27 8.88
N ALA A 125 -21.39 20.55 8.91
CA ALA A 125 -22.06 21.32 7.87
C ALA A 125 -22.26 22.76 8.31
N ARG A 126 -21.93 23.73 7.44
CA ARG A 126 -22.15 25.15 7.72
C ARG A 126 -23.35 25.70 6.94
N TRP A 127 -24.24 26.37 7.67
CA TRP A 127 -25.24 27.23 7.06
C TRP A 127 -24.59 28.49 6.50
N ALA A 128 -24.69 28.68 5.18
CA ALA A 128 -24.05 29.80 4.49
C ALA A 128 -24.88 30.18 3.27
N ARG A 129 -24.96 31.50 3.00
CA ARG A 129 -25.70 32.07 1.85
C ARG A 129 -27.18 31.65 1.76
N GLY A 130 -27.82 31.35 2.90
CA GLY A 130 -29.23 30.98 2.97
C GLY A 130 -29.53 29.48 2.76
N PHE A 131 -28.50 28.64 2.63
CA PHE A 131 -28.63 27.19 2.40
C PHE A 131 -27.75 26.38 3.37
N ALA A 132 -28.18 25.14 3.68
CA ALA A 132 -27.40 24.16 4.44
C ALA A 132 -26.66 23.22 3.49
N GLY A 133 -25.51 22.66 3.91
CA GLY A 133 -24.94 21.45 3.32
C GLY A 133 -25.24 20.21 4.16
N ALA A 134 -24.81 19.05 3.66
CA ALA A 134 -24.80 17.78 4.40
C ALA A 134 -23.36 17.29 4.55
N ALA A 135 -23.03 16.74 5.71
CA ALA A 135 -21.67 16.34 6.04
C ALA A 135 -21.73 15.07 6.88
N ILE A 136 -21.01 14.04 6.46
CA ILE A 136 -20.97 12.76 7.14
C ILE A 136 -19.51 12.42 7.41
N PHE A 137 -19.22 12.10 8.67
CA PHE A 137 -17.95 11.54 9.10
C PHE A 137 -18.24 10.19 9.76
N LEU A 138 -17.66 9.13 9.23
CA LEU A 138 -17.79 7.78 9.79
C LEU A 138 -16.39 7.27 10.09
N ASP A 139 -16.20 6.84 11.31
CA ASP A 139 -15.14 5.96 11.76
C ASP A 139 -15.85 4.67 12.21
N LEU A 140 -15.54 3.55 11.56
CA LEU A 140 -16.38 2.35 11.63
C LEU A 140 -15.86 1.27 12.57
N GLU A 141 -14.59 1.33 12.97
CA GLU A 141 -14.02 0.46 13.98
C GLU A 141 -12.73 1.06 14.50
N GLY A 142 -12.60 1.13 15.82
CA GLY A 142 -11.29 1.39 16.38
C GLY A 142 -11.28 1.73 17.83
N LYS A 143 -10.14 2.29 18.23
CA LYS A 143 -10.04 3.03 19.48
C LYS A 143 -9.26 4.30 19.22
N ASP A 144 -10.02 5.33 18.90
CA ASP A 144 -9.50 6.44 18.14
C ASP A 144 -9.24 7.67 19.00
N THR A 145 -8.33 8.50 18.54
CA THR A 145 -7.88 9.70 19.24
C THR A 145 -8.33 10.93 18.48
N TYR A 146 -9.30 11.66 19.05
CA TYR A 146 -9.83 12.90 18.49
C TYR A 146 -9.31 14.15 19.22
N PRO A 147 -9.34 15.32 18.57
CA PRO A 147 -9.03 16.58 19.23
C PRO A 147 -10.06 16.91 20.32
N LYS A 148 -9.60 17.34 21.48
CA LYS A 148 -10.45 17.66 22.66
C LYS A 148 -11.54 18.69 22.46
N ASN A 149 -11.31 19.68 21.61
CA ASN A 149 -12.18 20.84 21.46
C ASN A 149 -13.17 20.69 20.29
N VAL A 150 -13.49 19.44 19.94
CA VAL A 150 -14.44 19.11 18.87
C VAL A 150 -15.55 18.22 19.40
N ALA A 151 -16.62 18.09 18.62
CA ALA A 151 -17.73 17.22 18.99
C ALA A 151 -17.38 15.73 18.84
N ALA A 152 -16.43 15.41 17.95
CA ALA A 152 -15.96 14.05 17.71
C ALA A 152 -15.28 13.45 18.94
N LYS A 153 -15.66 12.22 19.27
CA LYS A 153 -15.10 11.45 20.38
C LYS A 153 -15.14 9.97 20.04
N ASP A 154 -14.16 9.26 20.62
CA ASP A 154 -14.08 7.81 20.61
C ASP A 154 -15.44 7.17 20.95
N SER A 155 -15.87 6.20 20.16
CA SER A 155 -17.05 5.35 20.40
C SER A 155 -18.34 6.14 20.62
N SER A 156 -18.59 7.16 19.81
CA SER A 156 -19.73 8.06 19.99
C SER A 156 -20.36 8.54 18.69
N ILE A 157 -21.61 8.99 18.78
CA ILE A 157 -22.31 9.67 17.69
C ILE A 157 -22.49 11.13 18.08
N TRP A 158 -22.21 12.04 17.16
CA TRP A 158 -22.43 13.47 17.33
C TRP A 158 -23.17 14.07 16.14
N ILE A 159 -23.90 15.15 16.42
CA ILE A 159 -24.63 15.92 15.42
C ILE A 159 -24.07 17.33 15.45
N SER A 160 -23.82 17.88 14.27
CA SER A 160 -23.36 19.26 14.10
C SER A 160 -24.48 20.11 13.48
N SER A 161 -24.26 21.43 13.39
CA SER A 161 -25.24 22.32 12.75
C SER A 161 -25.47 21.95 11.27
N GLY A 162 -26.61 22.33 10.69
CA GLY A 162 -26.96 21.90 9.35
C GLY A 162 -27.39 20.43 9.33
N TRP A 163 -27.01 19.69 8.28
CA TRP A 163 -27.31 18.26 8.12
C TRP A 163 -26.01 17.45 8.33
N GLY A 164 -25.29 17.79 9.40
CA GLY A 164 -23.99 17.21 9.72
C GLY A 164 -24.09 16.15 10.81
N ILE A 165 -23.55 14.97 10.54
CA ILE A 165 -23.45 13.86 11.49
C ILE A 165 -22.03 13.32 11.48
N GLY A 166 -21.52 12.99 12.66
CA GLY A 166 -20.33 12.16 12.78
C GLY A 166 -20.60 10.99 13.71
N MET A 167 -19.94 9.88 13.44
CA MET A 167 -20.04 8.67 14.23
C MET A 167 -18.69 8.00 14.25
N ASP A 168 -18.36 7.51 15.43
CA ASP A 168 -17.29 6.56 15.66
C ASP A 168 -17.88 5.33 16.37
N LEU A 169 -17.56 4.15 15.85
CA LEU A 169 -18.07 2.88 16.33
C LEU A 169 -17.03 2.14 17.18
N PRO A 170 -17.39 1.73 18.41
CA PRO A 170 -16.49 0.95 19.25
C PRO A 170 -16.19 -0.41 18.62
N ARG A 171 -14.98 -0.91 18.85
CA ARG A 171 -14.58 -2.28 18.51
C ARG A 171 -15.58 -3.34 19.02
N GLU A 172 -16.41 -3.89 18.13
CA GLU A 172 -16.91 -5.26 18.29
C GLU A 172 -15.81 -6.19 17.76
N VAL A 173 -15.01 -6.79 18.65
CA VAL A 173 -14.12 -7.89 18.27
C VAL A 173 -14.99 -9.06 17.80
N LYS A 174 -15.41 -9.05 16.54
CA LYS A 174 -15.27 -10.28 15.77
C LYS A 174 -13.80 -10.35 15.50
N SER A 175 -13.12 -11.30 16.16
CA SER A 175 -11.88 -11.80 15.60
C SER A 175 -12.18 -11.98 14.12
N GLU A 176 -11.40 -11.36 13.25
CA GLU A 176 -11.33 -11.81 11.89
C GLU A 176 -11.16 -13.33 12.00
N LYS A 177 -12.26 -14.05 11.74
CA LYS A 177 -12.08 -15.09 10.77
C LYS A 177 -11.50 -14.29 9.62
N GLU A 178 -10.21 -14.50 9.34
CA GLU A 178 -9.78 -14.49 7.94
C GLU A 178 -11.01 -15.02 7.20
N GLU A 179 -11.63 -14.22 6.34
CA GLU A 179 -12.63 -14.75 5.42
C GLU A 179 -11.86 -15.74 4.56
N THR A 180 -11.67 -16.90 5.16
CA THR A 180 -11.19 -18.12 4.62
C THR A 180 -12.35 -18.44 3.71
N PHE A 181 -12.19 -18.12 2.42
CA PHE A 181 -13.08 -18.48 1.31
C PHE A 181 -13.18 -20.01 1.14
N THR A 182 -13.17 -20.74 2.25
CA THR A 182 -13.09 -22.18 2.41
C THR A 182 -14.42 -22.84 2.08
N ASP A 183 -15.55 -22.14 2.24
CA ASP A 183 -16.88 -22.74 2.08
C ASP A 183 -17.41 -22.71 0.63
N VAL A 184 -16.78 -21.97 -0.28
CA VAL A 184 -17.21 -21.92 -1.69
C VAL A 184 -16.37 -22.90 -2.49
N GLU A 185 -16.95 -23.96 -3.03
CA GLU A 185 -16.25 -24.91 -3.91
C GLU A 185 -16.37 -24.48 -5.38
N PRO A 186 -15.31 -24.64 -6.21
CA PRO A 186 -15.40 -24.38 -7.63
C PRO A 186 -16.35 -25.38 -8.29
N THR A 187 -17.14 -24.91 -9.26
CA THR A 187 -17.95 -25.83 -10.07
C THR A 187 -17.08 -26.61 -11.06
N ALA A 188 -17.66 -27.62 -11.71
CA ALA A 188 -16.97 -28.33 -12.80
C ALA A 188 -16.62 -27.39 -13.98
N GLU A 189 -17.49 -26.41 -14.23
CA GLU A 189 -17.25 -25.38 -15.26
C GLU A 189 -16.10 -24.46 -14.85
N ASP A 190 -16.04 -24.01 -13.58
CA ASP A 190 -14.93 -23.19 -13.09
C ASP A 190 -13.59 -23.95 -13.15
N SER A 191 -13.61 -25.24 -12.81
CA SER A 191 -12.41 -26.08 -12.85
C SER A 191 -11.88 -26.31 -14.27
N ALA A 192 -12.76 -26.25 -15.27
CA ALA A 192 -12.44 -26.39 -16.69
C ALA A 192 -11.83 -25.13 -17.32
N LYS A 193 -12.04 -23.95 -16.72
CA LYS A 193 -11.50 -22.68 -17.21
C LYS A 193 -9.96 -22.67 -17.23
N SER A 194 -9.40 -21.88 -18.14
CA SER A 194 -7.95 -21.65 -18.25
C SER A 194 -7.44 -20.81 -17.06
N LEU A 195 -6.12 -20.86 -16.79
CA LEU A 195 -5.54 -20.06 -15.72
C LEU A 195 -5.73 -18.56 -15.92
N SER A 196 -5.70 -18.09 -17.16
CA SER A 196 -5.87 -16.67 -17.45
C SER A 196 -7.31 -16.20 -17.39
N GLU A 197 -8.26 -17.04 -17.80
CA GLU A 197 -9.67 -16.75 -17.57
C GLU A 197 -9.96 -16.69 -16.07
N LEU A 198 -9.47 -17.67 -15.31
CA LEU A 198 -9.59 -17.69 -13.86
C LEU A 198 -8.91 -16.50 -13.20
N TYR A 199 -7.72 -16.09 -13.66
CA TYR A 199 -7.01 -14.91 -13.15
C TYR A 199 -7.82 -13.63 -13.43
N ARG A 200 -8.34 -13.46 -14.65
CA ARG A 200 -9.21 -12.33 -15.00
C ARG A 200 -10.44 -12.26 -14.11
N LEU A 201 -11.07 -13.39 -13.82
CA LEU A 201 -12.22 -13.47 -12.91
C LEU A 201 -11.82 -13.21 -11.44
N ALA A 202 -10.66 -13.72 -11.00
CA ALA A 202 -10.14 -13.55 -9.64
C ALA A 202 -9.79 -12.09 -9.30
N ASN A 203 -9.47 -11.27 -10.32
CA ASN A 203 -9.10 -9.87 -10.20
C ASN A 203 -10.30 -8.89 -10.27
N GLN A 204 -11.54 -9.40 -10.27
CA GLN A 204 -12.71 -8.53 -10.27
C GLN A 204 -13.01 -7.97 -8.88
N TRP A 205 -13.75 -6.85 -8.86
CA TRP A 205 -14.28 -6.27 -7.63
C TRP A 205 -15.32 -7.21 -6.99
N GLU A 206 -15.13 -7.50 -5.71
CA GLU A 206 -15.98 -8.40 -4.92
C GLU A 206 -17.28 -7.71 -4.46
N VAL A 207 -18.09 -7.26 -5.42
CA VAL A 207 -19.35 -6.57 -5.15
C VAL A 207 -20.53 -7.32 -5.74
N GLY A 208 -21.62 -7.40 -4.96
CA GLY A 208 -22.86 -8.05 -5.39
C GLY A 208 -22.65 -9.50 -5.83
N SER A 209 -23.09 -9.82 -7.05
CA SER A 209 -23.03 -11.17 -7.63
C SER A 209 -21.61 -11.65 -7.96
N ALA A 210 -20.63 -10.75 -8.07
CA ALA A 210 -19.25 -11.12 -8.41
C ALA A 210 -18.50 -11.79 -7.25
N ARG A 211 -18.95 -11.60 -6.00
CA ARG A 211 -18.28 -12.15 -4.80
C ARG A 211 -18.05 -13.66 -4.88
N GLU A 212 -19.10 -14.41 -5.21
CA GLU A 212 -19.00 -15.86 -5.29
C GLU A 212 -18.18 -16.32 -6.50
N GLU A 213 -18.28 -15.62 -7.64
CA GLU A 213 -17.51 -15.94 -8.85
C GLU A 213 -16.02 -15.70 -8.66
N VAL A 214 -15.65 -14.58 -8.02
CA VAL A 214 -14.26 -14.27 -7.64
C VAL A 214 -13.72 -15.34 -6.70
N ALA A 215 -14.48 -15.70 -5.66
CA ALA A 215 -14.08 -16.72 -4.69
C ALA A 215 -13.90 -18.10 -5.35
N ARG A 216 -14.85 -18.55 -6.18
CA ARG A 216 -14.73 -19.81 -6.93
C ARG A 216 -13.54 -19.80 -7.88
N SER A 217 -13.32 -18.69 -8.58
CA SER A 217 -12.21 -18.55 -9.52
C SER A 217 -10.86 -18.67 -8.81
N ARG A 218 -10.69 -17.97 -7.68
CA ARG A 218 -9.47 -18.10 -6.85
C ARG A 218 -9.25 -19.52 -6.34
N LYS A 219 -10.29 -20.20 -5.88
CA LYS A 219 -10.16 -21.59 -5.43
C LYS A 219 -9.88 -22.56 -6.57
N ALA A 220 -10.48 -22.35 -7.75
CA ALA A 220 -10.18 -23.11 -8.96
C ALA A 220 -8.73 -22.88 -9.41
N MET A 221 -8.18 -21.67 -9.29
CA MET A 221 -6.76 -21.40 -9.49
C MET A 221 -5.91 -22.22 -8.51
N LEU A 222 -6.16 -22.12 -7.21
CA LEU A 222 -5.39 -22.85 -6.19
C LEU A 222 -5.45 -24.37 -6.41
N ALA A 223 -6.57 -24.90 -6.89
CA ALA A 223 -6.72 -26.32 -7.22
C ALA A 223 -5.82 -26.78 -8.38
N LYS A 224 -5.27 -25.86 -9.20
CA LYS A 224 -4.30 -26.16 -10.26
C LYS A 224 -2.87 -26.34 -9.72
N GLY A 225 -2.64 -26.12 -8.42
CA GLY A 225 -1.36 -26.37 -7.74
C GLY A 225 -0.24 -25.45 -8.24
N THR A 226 0.97 -26.00 -8.35
CA THR A 226 2.19 -25.24 -8.71
C THR A 226 2.13 -24.58 -10.08
N LEU A 227 1.27 -25.06 -11.00
CA LEU A 227 1.05 -24.41 -12.31
C LEU A 227 0.59 -22.95 -12.17
N VAL A 228 -0.13 -22.62 -11.11
CA VAL A 228 -0.50 -21.23 -10.83
C VAL A 228 0.70 -20.38 -10.43
N LEU A 229 1.63 -20.92 -9.64
CA LEU A 229 2.87 -20.22 -9.28
C LEU A 229 3.72 -19.96 -10.51
N GLU A 230 3.86 -20.96 -11.37
CA GLU A 230 4.55 -20.82 -12.65
C GLU A 230 3.90 -19.73 -13.51
N PHE A 231 2.56 -19.76 -13.65
CA PHE A 231 1.81 -18.74 -14.37
C PHE A 231 2.05 -17.30 -13.86
N ILE A 232 2.08 -17.09 -12.53
CA ILE A 232 2.23 -15.75 -11.96
C ILE A 232 3.69 -15.28 -11.87
N ILE A 233 4.66 -16.17 -11.59
CA ILE A 233 6.08 -15.82 -11.39
C ILE A 233 6.80 -15.81 -12.74
N ASN A 234 6.64 -16.88 -13.51
CA ASN A 234 7.40 -17.15 -14.72
C ASN A 234 6.69 -16.70 -16.00
N GLY A 235 5.36 -16.58 -15.97
CA GLY A 235 4.55 -16.16 -17.11
C GLY A 235 3.73 -17.29 -17.71
N PRO A 236 2.90 -16.99 -18.70
CA PRO A 236 1.95 -17.95 -19.23
C PRO A 236 2.66 -19.12 -19.92
N HIS A 237 2.01 -20.29 -19.90
CA HIS A 237 2.47 -21.49 -20.63
C HIS A 237 1.69 -21.70 -21.94
N THR A 238 0.90 -20.70 -22.31
CA THR A 238 0.11 -20.64 -23.52
C THR A 238 -0.02 -19.20 -23.95
N ILE A 239 0.08 -18.94 -25.25
CA ILE A 239 -0.40 -17.72 -25.88
C ILE A 239 -1.92 -17.65 -25.69
N GLU A 240 -2.47 -16.46 -25.52
CA GLU A 240 -3.90 -16.16 -25.51
C GLU A 240 -4.31 -15.26 -26.67
N LYS A 241 -5.60 -15.23 -26.98
CA LYS A 241 -6.16 -14.40 -28.06
C LYS A 241 -5.80 -12.90 -27.96
N ASP A 242 -5.61 -12.42 -26.73
CA ASP A 242 -5.25 -11.03 -26.41
C ASP A 242 -3.74 -10.76 -26.54
N ASP A 243 -2.91 -11.80 -26.68
CA ASP A 243 -1.45 -11.65 -26.89
C ASP A 243 -1.13 -11.34 -28.35
N ILE A 244 -2.05 -11.64 -29.27
CA ILE A 244 -2.07 -11.04 -30.60
C ILE A 244 -2.58 -9.60 -30.41
N SER A 245 -1.71 -8.61 -30.38
CA SER A 245 -2.10 -7.22 -30.12
C SER A 245 -2.74 -6.55 -31.33
N ASN A 246 -2.29 -6.92 -32.53
CA ASN A 246 -2.75 -6.38 -33.80
C ASN A 246 -2.96 -7.52 -34.80
N LEU A 247 -4.21 -8.00 -34.90
CA LEU A 247 -4.55 -9.13 -35.76
C LEU A 247 -4.33 -8.81 -37.24
N ASP A 248 -4.66 -7.61 -37.70
CA ASP A 248 -4.52 -7.25 -39.11
C ASP A 248 -3.03 -7.23 -39.54
N SER A 249 -2.17 -6.60 -38.72
CA SER A 249 -0.71 -6.60 -38.96
C SER A 249 -0.11 -8.01 -38.82
N PHE A 250 -0.66 -8.82 -37.90
CA PHE A 250 -0.24 -10.22 -37.75
C PHE A 250 -0.52 -11.03 -39.01
N LEU A 251 -1.74 -10.95 -39.55
CA LEU A 251 -2.13 -11.65 -40.77
C LEU A 251 -1.30 -11.19 -41.97
N GLU A 252 -1.12 -9.88 -42.15
CA GLU A 252 -0.31 -9.33 -43.24
C GLU A 252 1.12 -9.89 -43.23
N LYS A 253 1.77 -9.92 -42.06
CA LYS A 253 3.12 -10.50 -41.93
C LYS A 253 3.13 -12.02 -42.04
N LEU A 254 2.12 -12.69 -41.49
CA LEU A 254 2.02 -14.15 -41.50
C LEU A 254 1.84 -14.68 -42.93
N GLN A 255 1.18 -13.91 -43.80
CA GLN A 255 0.97 -14.23 -45.22
C GLN A 255 2.10 -13.74 -46.14
N ASP A 256 3.21 -13.22 -45.61
CA ASP A 256 4.35 -12.78 -46.40
C ASP A 256 5.03 -13.97 -47.12
N GLU A 257 4.86 -14.04 -48.45
CA GLU A 257 5.40 -15.07 -49.32
C GLU A 257 6.93 -14.98 -49.54
N GLU A 258 7.58 -13.90 -49.09
CA GLU A 258 9.03 -13.72 -49.19
C GLU A 258 9.76 -14.08 -47.89
N ASN A 259 9.08 -14.07 -46.74
CA ASN A 259 9.64 -14.37 -45.43
C ASN A 259 9.62 -15.90 -45.14
N PRO A 260 10.78 -16.56 -44.98
CA PRO A 260 10.83 -18.01 -44.76
C PRO A 260 10.10 -18.49 -43.49
N LEU A 261 10.09 -17.68 -42.43
CA LEU A 261 9.42 -18.01 -41.17
C LEU A 261 7.90 -17.90 -41.33
N SER A 262 7.42 -16.84 -41.98
CA SER A 262 5.99 -16.65 -42.29
C SER A 262 5.45 -17.78 -43.15
N ILE A 263 6.15 -18.14 -44.24
CA ILE A 263 5.78 -19.26 -45.11
C ILE A 263 5.67 -20.57 -44.32
N HIS A 264 6.61 -20.82 -43.40
CA HIS A 264 6.59 -22.02 -42.58
C HIS A 264 5.40 -22.01 -41.61
N LEU A 265 5.21 -20.92 -40.87
CA LEU A 265 4.12 -20.78 -39.90
C LEU A 265 2.75 -20.89 -40.58
N TYR A 266 2.53 -20.14 -41.66
CA TYR A 266 1.26 -20.17 -42.40
C TYR A 266 0.98 -21.56 -43.00
N GLY A 267 2.02 -22.26 -43.46
CA GLY A 267 1.90 -23.60 -44.02
C GLY A 267 1.58 -24.71 -43.01
N GLU A 268 1.87 -24.49 -41.73
CA GLU A 268 1.55 -25.41 -40.63
C GLU A 268 0.15 -25.13 -40.04
N LEU A 269 -0.52 -24.03 -40.41
CA LEU A 269 -1.89 -23.74 -39.98
C LEU A 269 -2.89 -24.74 -40.58
N LEU A 270 -3.94 -25.09 -39.84
CA LEU A 270 -4.98 -26.01 -40.34
C LEU A 270 -5.89 -25.28 -41.33
N GLY A 271 -6.44 -26.03 -42.29
CA GLY A 271 -7.37 -25.49 -43.29
C GLY A 271 -8.66 -24.87 -42.71
N ALA A 272 -9.01 -25.16 -41.46
CA ALA A 272 -10.11 -24.48 -40.76
C ALA A 272 -9.77 -23.02 -40.42
N THR A 273 -8.52 -22.75 -40.04
CA THR A 273 -8.01 -21.41 -39.74
C THR A 273 -7.86 -20.59 -41.02
N ASP A 274 -7.39 -21.20 -42.12
CA ASP A 274 -7.33 -20.56 -43.45
C ASP A 274 -8.72 -20.08 -43.93
N HIS A 275 -9.78 -20.85 -43.69
CA HIS A 275 -11.14 -20.41 -43.98
C HIS A 275 -11.56 -19.19 -43.13
N LEU A 276 -11.23 -19.18 -41.84
CA LEU A 276 -11.55 -18.07 -40.93
C LEU A 276 -10.79 -16.79 -41.28
N ILE A 277 -9.53 -16.90 -41.73
CA ILE A 277 -8.74 -15.77 -42.24
C ILE A 277 -9.45 -15.14 -43.44
N ASN A 278 -9.82 -15.97 -44.43
CA ASN A 278 -10.53 -15.51 -45.62
C ASN A 278 -11.88 -14.85 -45.30
N GLU A 279 -12.66 -15.41 -44.36
CA GLU A 279 -13.92 -14.79 -43.91
C GLU A 279 -13.71 -13.46 -43.19
N TYR A 280 -12.69 -13.36 -42.34
CA TYR A 280 -12.34 -12.15 -41.62
C TYR A 280 -11.89 -11.03 -42.55
N GLU A 281 -11.01 -11.32 -43.52
CA GLU A 281 -10.53 -10.33 -44.51
C GLU A 281 -11.63 -9.82 -45.43
N GLN A 282 -12.63 -10.66 -45.75
CA GLN A 282 -13.78 -10.26 -46.57
C GLN A 282 -14.83 -9.45 -45.80
N SER A 283 -14.74 -9.39 -44.46
CA SER A 283 -15.66 -8.61 -43.63
C SER A 283 -15.34 -7.12 -43.71
N THR A 284 -16.29 -6.31 -44.15
CA THR A 284 -16.14 -4.84 -44.29
C THR A 284 -16.29 -4.13 -42.95
N GLU A 285 -15.57 -3.01 -42.76
CA GLU A 285 -15.67 -2.11 -41.57
C GLU A 285 -17.10 -1.60 -41.28
N GLU A 286 -18.04 -1.64 -42.23
CA GLU A 286 -19.41 -1.14 -42.03
C GLU A 286 -20.29 -2.04 -41.13
N ALA A 287 -19.80 -3.22 -40.73
CA ALA A 287 -20.51 -4.20 -39.90
C ALA A 287 -19.71 -4.58 -38.65
N ASP A 288 -19.26 -3.59 -37.88
CA ASP A 288 -18.42 -3.71 -36.67
C ASP A 288 -18.74 -4.94 -35.79
N SER A 289 -20.02 -5.19 -35.48
CA SER A 289 -20.41 -6.32 -34.61
C SER A 289 -20.10 -7.72 -35.16
N ILE A 290 -20.05 -7.90 -36.49
CA ILE A 290 -19.75 -9.18 -37.13
C ILE A 290 -18.23 -9.36 -37.23
N ARG A 291 -17.51 -8.28 -37.61
CA ARG A 291 -16.05 -8.29 -37.69
C ARG A 291 -15.42 -8.54 -36.33
N ASP A 292 -15.98 -7.97 -35.25
CA ASP A 292 -15.53 -8.21 -33.88
C ASP A 292 -15.70 -9.68 -33.47
N ALA A 293 -16.85 -10.30 -33.76
CA ALA A 293 -17.10 -11.71 -33.44
C ALA A 293 -16.19 -12.66 -34.23
N LEU A 294 -15.92 -12.33 -35.51
CA LEU A 294 -14.97 -13.06 -36.35
C LEU A 294 -13.53 -12.89 -35.86
N SER A 295 -13.14 -11.68 -35.43
CA SER A 295 -11.83 -11.38 -34.84
C SER A 295 -11.56 -12.27 -33.63
N ASP A 296 -12.51 -12.33 -32.69
CA ASP A 296 -12.39 -13.17 -31.50
C ASP A 296 -12.26 -14.66 -31.85
N THR A 297 -13.06 -15.15 -32.80
CA THR A 297 -13.04 -16.54 -33.23
C THR A 297 -11.72 -16.90 -33.93
N LEU A 298 -11.25 -16.02 -34.83
CA LEU A 298 -10.00 -16.21 -35.57
C LEU A 298 -8.79 -16.17 -34.63
N ARG A 299 -8.74 -15.21 -33.69
CA ARG A 299 -7.67 -15.14 -32.69
C ARG A 299 -7.59 -16.41 -31.87
N GLN A 300 -8.73 -16.97 -31.46
CA GLN A 300 -8.74 -18.23 -30.71
C GLN A 300 -8.18 -19.39 -31.55
N ALA A 301 -8.62 -19.52 -32.80
CA ALA A 301 -8.12 -20.57 -33.69
C ALA A 301 -6.61 -20.47 -33.95
N LEU A 302 -6.11 -19.26 -34.26
CA LEU A 302 -4.68 -19.00 -34.45
C LEU A 302 -3.88 -19.37 -33.20
N VAL A 303 -4.37 -18.98 -32.02
CA VAL A 303 -3.68 -19.22 -30.75
C VAL A 303 -3.66 -20.70 -30.39
N ASP A 304 -4.73 -21.44 -30.64
CA ASP A 304 -4.76 -22.89 -30.40
C ASP A 304 -3.69 -23.62 -31.22
N GLU A 305 -3.52 -23.23 -32.49
CA GLU A 305 -2.50 -23.80 -33.39
C GLU A 305 -1.09 -23.35 -33.03
N LEU A 306 -0.88 -22.06 -32.74
CA LEU A 306 0.41 -21.56 -32.29
C LEU A 306 0.85 -22.25 -31.00
N ASN A 307 -0.05 -22.41 -30.02
CA ASN A 307 0.25 -23.13 -28.79
C ASN A 307 0.65 -24.58 -29.05
N GLN A 308 0.02 -25.25 -30.02
CA GLN A 308 0.43 -26.59 -30.41
C GLN A 308 1.86 -26.60 -30.95
N MET A 309 2.20 -25.67 -31.84
CA MET A 309 3.54 -25.56 -32.45
C MET A 309 4.63 -25.26 -31.43
N LEU A 310 4.37 -24.31 -30.52
CA LEU A 310 5.35 -23.83 -29.55
C LEU A 310 5.66 -24.86 -28.44
N ASN A 311 4.80 -25.85 -28.24
CA ASN A 311 4.97 -26.88 -27.20
C ASN A 311 5.63 -28.19 -27.70
N THR A 312 5.82 -28.36 -29.01
CA THR A 312 6.29 -29.64 -29.57
C THR A 312 7.81 -29.78 -29.67
N ASP A 313 8.44 -28.95 -30.49
CA ASP A 313 9.88 -29.00 -30.80
C ASP A 313 10.47 -27.59 -30.74
N SER A 314 11.80 -27.47 -30.74
CA SER A 314 12.43 -26.15 -30.85
C SER A 314 12.00 -25.48 -32.14
N PHE A 315 11.42 -24.30 -31.99
CA PHE A 315 10.93 -23.48 -33.09
C PHE A 315 12.10 -22.81 -33.85
N TYR A 316 13.29 -22.74 -33.23
CA TYR A 316 14.45 -22.08 -33.83
C TYR A 316 15.08 -22.89 -34.97
N ASN A 317 15.19 -22.27 -36.13
CA ASN A 317 15.99 -22.75 -37.25
C ASN A 317 16.73 -21.58 -37.91
N ALA A 318 18.06 -21.67 -38.01
CA ALA A 318 18.89 -20.58 -38.54
C ALA A 318 18.53 -20.16 -39.99
N LYS A 319 17.88 -21.01 -40.78
CA LYS A 319 17.39 -20.64 -42.12
C LYS A 319 16.05 -19.92 -42.08
N LEU A 320 15.17 -20.32 -41.15
CA LEU A 320 13.85 -19.70 -40.99
C LEU A 320 14.00 -18.30 -40.37
N PHE A 321 14.84 -18.17 -39.34
CA PHE A 321 15.09 -16.93 -38.60
C PHE A 321 16.18 -16.03 -39.21
N ARG A 322 16.58 -16.25 -40.46
CA ARG A 322 17.71 -15.53 -41.07
C ARG A 322 17.50 -14.01 -41.16
N ASP A 323 16.24 -13.59 -41.21
CA ASP A 323 15.80 -12.19 -41.38
C ASP A 323 15.28 -11.60 -40.05
N VAL A 324 15.42 -12.32 -38.93
CA VAL A 324 15.01 -11.91 -37.58
C VAL A 324 16.26 -11.61 -36.76
N GLU A 325 16.31 -10.43 -36.13
CA GLU A 325 17.38 -10.08 -35.20
C GLU A 325 17.09 -10.75 -33.84
N ILE A 326 17.93 -11.71 -33.46
CA ILE A 326 17.77 -12.46 -32.21
C ILE A 326 18.78 -12.03 -31.16
N GLU A 327 18.31 -11.77 -29.95
CA GLU A 327 19.16 -11.44 -28.80
C GLU A 327 20.16 -12.56 -28.47
N GLU A 328 21.37 -12.16 -28.05
CA GLU A 328 22.46 -13.11 -27.79
C GLU A 328 22.14 -14.10 -26.66
N ASP A 329 21.42 -13.64 -25.63
CA ASP A 329 21.04 -14.47 -24.48
C ASP A 329 19.96 -15.50 -24.87
N LEU A 330 18.96 -15.11 -25.68
CA LEU A 330 17.97 -16.04 -26.22
C LEU A 330 18.63 -17.11 -27.11
N LEU A 331 19.65 -16.76 -27.89
CA LEU A 331 20.43 -17.74 -28.64
C LEU A 331 21.23 -18.69 -27.75
N LYS A 332 21.61 -18.28 -26.52
CA LYS A 332 22.24 -19.20 -25.55
C LYS A 332 21.21 -20.16 -24.97
N GLU A 333 20.00 -19.68 -24.66
CA GLU A 333 18.90 -20.54 -24.21
C GLU A 333 18.55 -21.59 -25.25
N VAL A 334 18.37 -21.21 -26.52
CA VAL A 334 18.13 -22.16 -27.61
C VAL A 334 19.23 -23.22 -27.70
N LYS A 335 20.50 -22.83 -27.53
CA LYS A 335 21.63 -23.77 -27.55
C LYS A 335 21.69 -24.68 -26.31
N ALA A 336 21.03 -24.29 -25.22
CA ALA A 336 20.93 -25.10 -24.02
C ALA A 336 19.92 -26.26 -24.17
N ASP A 337 19.20 -26.32 -25.30
CA ASP A 337 18.23 -27.36 -25.64
C ASP A 337 17.14 -27.49 -24.56
N PRO A 338 16.34 -26.42 -24.36
CA PRO A 338 15.38 -26.38 -23.27
C PRO A 338 14.26 -27.40 -23.52
N GLU A 339 13.74 -27.98 -22.44
CA GLU A 339 12.66 -28.96 -22.48
C GLU A 339 11.44 -28.46 -21.68
N GLY A 340 10.25 -28.98 -22.02
CA GLY A 340 9.02 -28.70 -21.29
C GLY A 340 8.63 -27.22 -21.31
N ILE A 341 8.47 -26.62 -20.13
CA ILE A 341 8.03 -25.22 -20.00
C ILE A 341 9.05 -24.24 -20.56
N GLU A 342 10.35 -24.51 -20.37
CA GLU A 342 11.40 -23.64 -20.87
C GLU A 342 11.46 -23.68 -22.40
N LEU A 343 11.18 -24.84 -23.01
CA LEU A 343 11.04 -24.94 -24.47
C LEU A 343 9.95 -24.00 -24.99
N PHE A 344 8.77 -24.04 -24.37
CA PHE A 344 7.66 -23.18 -24.75
C PHE A 344 8.02 -21.70 -24.59
N ARG A 345 8.67 -21.32 -23.50
CA ARG A 345 9.07 -19.91 -23.23
C ARG A 345 10.11 -19.42 -24.23
N THR A 346 11.13 -20.22 -24.52
CA THR A 346 12.13 -19.91 -25.54
C THR A 346 11.46 -19.77 -26.90
N ASN A 347 10.56 -20.70 -27.26
CA ASN A 347 9.81 -20.65 -28.51
C ASN A 347 8.91 -19.40 -28.61
N TRP A 348 8.25 -19.00 -27.53
CA TRP A 348 7.45 -17.78 -27.52
C TRP A 348 8.32 -16.52 -27.65
N HIS A 349 9.45 -16.41 -26.95
CA HIS A 349 10.36 -15.26 -27.14
C HIS A 349 10.87 -15.17 -28.57
N LEU A 350 11.16 -16.30 -29.22
CA LEU A 350 11.51 -16.33 -30.63
C LEU A 350 10.38 -15.81 -31.51
N LEU A 351 9.14 -16.19 -31.21
CA LEU A 351 7.96 -15.72 -31.92
C LEU A 351 7.70 -14.22 -31.69
N GLU A 352 7.93 -13.71 -30.48
CA GLU A 352 7.86 -12.27 -30.19
C GLU A 352 8.92 -11.49 -30.99
N GLN A 353 10.18 -11.96 -31.03
CA GLN A 353 11.22 -11.26 -31.79
C GLN A 353 10.98 -11.30 -33.30
N ALA A 354 10.29 -12.33 -33.79
CA ALA A 354 9.82 -12.40 -35.18
C ALA A 354 8.62 -11.47 -35.47
N TYR A 355 7.73 -11.28 -34.49
CA TYR A 355 6.48 -10.51 -34.60
C TYR A 355 6.33 -9.45 -33.50
N PRO A 356 7.28 -8.51 -33.35
CA PRO A 356 7.41 -7.69 -32.14
C PRO A 356 6.30 -6.65 -31.95
N SER A 357 5.55 -6.33 -33.01
CA SER A 357 4.43 -5.38 -32.94
C SER A 357 3.07 -6.10 -32.86
N GLU A 358 3.06 -7.40 -33.10
CA GLU A 358 1.85 -8.20 -33.28
C GLU A 358 1.65 -9.21 -32.16
N ILE A 359 2.74 -9.76 -31.61
CA ILE A 359 2.73 -10.72 -30.52
C ILE A 359 3.43 -10.09 -29.32
N ILE A 360 2.74 -10.07 -28.19
CA ILE A 360 3.29 -9.54 -26.94
C ILE A 360 3.67 -10.71 -26.04
N PHE A 361 4.96 -10.82 -25.68
CA PHE A 361 5.36 -11.73 -24.63
C PHE A 361 5.01 -11.15 -23.26
N ARG A 362 4.07 -11.80 -22.57
CA ARG A 362 3.75 -11.46 -21.19
C ARG A 362 4.72 -12.19 -20.27
N ASN A 363 5.79 -11.50 -19.86
CA ASN A 363 6.52 -11.91 -18.65
C ASN A 363 5.54 -12.00 -17.47
N GLY A 364 5.81 -12.88 -16.51
CA GLY A 364 4.97 -13.15 -15.32
C GLY A 364 4.19 -11.96 -14.75
N ARG A 365 3.08 -12.26 -14.09
CA ARG A 365 2.12 -11.25 -13.58
C ARG A 365 2.67 -10.35 -12.47
N LEU A 366 3.92 -10.56 -12.02
CA LEU A 366 4.62 -9.71 -11.06
C LEU A 366 4.91 -8.28 -11.54
N ARG A 367 4.68 -7.92 -12.81
CA ARG A 367 4.81 -6.51 -13.28
C ARG A 367 3.64 -5.61 -12.87
N THR A 368 2.61 -6.17 -12.25
CA THR A 368 1.36 -5.46 -12.02
C THR A 368 1.50 -4.22 -11.13
N ARG A 369 0.64 -3.24 -11.39
CA ARG A 369 0.42 -2.07 -10.52
C ARG A 369 -1.00 -2.07 -9.93
N ALA A 370 -1.82 -3.04 -10.30
CA ALA A 370 -3.20 -3.13 -9.84
C ALA A 370 -3.23 -3.77 -8.45
N SER A 371 -3.85 -3.09 -7.49
CA SER A 371 -4.01 -3.59 -6.12
C SER A 371 -4.77 -4.91 -6.06
N LEU A 372 -5.80 -5.06 -6.89
CA LEU A 372 -6.57 -6.31 -7.00
C LEU A 372 -5.68 -7.47 -7.47
N GLU A 373 -4.77 -7.22 -8.41
CA GLU A 373 -3.83 -8.25 -8.86
C GLU A 373 -2.81 -8.57 -7.77
N ASN A 374 -2.22 -7.57 -7.11
CA ASN A 374 -1.31 -7.78 -5.97
C ASN A 374 -1.96 -8.63 -4.86
N ARG A 375 -3.24 -8.38 -4.55
CA ARG A 375 -4.01 -9.19 -3.58
C ARG A 375 -4.12 -10.65 -4.02
N VAL A 376 -4.38 -10.90 -5.30
CA VAL A 376 -4.46 -12.26 -5.84
C VAL A 376 -3.08 -12.95 -5.81
N LEU A 377 -2.01 -12.22 -6.15
CA LEU A 377 -0.64 -12.72 -6.03
C LEU A 377 -0.31 -13.12 -4.59
N ASP A 378 -0.61 -12.24 -3.62
CA ASP A 378 -0.41 -12.49 -2.18
C ASP A 378 -1.17 -13.74 -1.71
N GLN A 379 -2.43 -13.88 -2.09
CA GLN A 379 -3.25 -15.05 -1.72
C GLN A 379 -2.67 -16.33 -2.28
N ILE A 380 -2.26 -16.32 -3.55
CA ILE A 380 -1.68 -17.48 -4.23
C ILE A 380 -0.37 -17.91 -3.55
N VAL A 381 0.55 -16.98 -3.29
CA VAL A 381 1.83 -17.34 -2.67
C VAL A 381 1.63 -17.84 -1.23
N LYS A 382 0.76 -17.19 -0.44
CA LYS A 382 0.44 -17.62 0.93
C LYS A 382 -0.17 -19.02 1.00
N ALA A 383 -0.90 -19.42 -0.05
CA ALA A 383 -1.49 -20.76 -0.12
C ALA A 383 -0.45 -21.86 -0.40
N MET A 384 0.72 -21.52 -0.97
CA MET A 384 1.74 -22.47 -1.39
C MET A 384 3.17 -22.00 -1.03
N PRO A 385 3.46 -21.70 0.25
CA PRO A 385 4.71 -21.03 0.66
C PRO A 385 5.97 -21.85 0.33
N ASP A 386 5.90 -23.17 0.51
CA ASP A 386 7.03 -24.09 0.29
C ASP A 386 7.47 -24.17 -1.18
N SER A 387 6.56 -23.89 -2.11
CA SER A 387 6.85 -23.84 -3.55
C SER A 387 7.11 -22.42 -4.02
N ALA A 388 6.36 -21.44 -3.53
CA ALA A 388 6.48 -20.04 -3.94
C ALA A 388 7.83 -19.43 -3.53
N GLY A 389 8.30 -19.69 -2.30
CA GLY A 389 9.55 -19.14 -1.79
C GLY A 389 10.77 -19.46 -2.67
N PRO A 390 11.06 -20.75 -2.97
CA PRO A 390 12.16 -21.12 -3.87
C PRO A 390 12.06 -20.49 -5.26
N MET A 391 10.88 -20.50 -5.88
CA MET A 391 10.67 -19.94 -7.22
C MET A 391 10.91 -18.42 -7.26
N LEU A 392 10.45 -17.69 -6.24
CA LEU A 392 10.69 -16.26 -6.12
C LEU A 392 12.19 -15.95 -5.99
N ILE A 393 12.94 -16.74 -5.21
CA ILE A 393 14.40 -16.59 -5.05
C ILE A 393 15.16 -16.86 -6.34
N GLU A 394 14.85 -17.95 -7.05
CA GLU A 394 15.44 -18.25 -8.35
C GLU A 394 15.28 -17.06 -9.30
N LYS A 395 14.08 -16.49 -9.32
CA LYS A 395 13.74 -15.38 -10.19
C LYS A 395 14.31 -14.02 -9.78
N LEU A 396 14.75 -13.86 -8.52
CA LEU A 396 15.51 -12.68 -8.11
C LEU A 396 16.89 -12.62 -8.78
N ALA A 397 17.55 -13.76 -8.98
CA ALA A 397 18.88 -13.81 -9.60
C ALA A 397 18.85 -13.35 -11.07
N GLU A 398 17.73 -13.57 -11.75
CA GLU A 398 17.54 -13.16 -13.16
C GLU A 398 17.19 -11.68 -13.31
N THR A 399 16.65 -11.04 -12.26
CA THR A 399 16.11 -9.68 -12.31
C THR A 399 16.95 -8.64 -11.56
N SER A 400 18.14 -9.03 -11.12
CA SER A 400 19.08 -8.18 -10.39
C SER A 400 19.79 -7.14 -11.27
N ASN A 401 19.59 -7.13 -12.59
CA ASN A 401 20.18 -6.13 -13.50
C ASN A 401 19.57 -4.71 -13.35
N GLY A 402 18.43 -4.59 -12.67
CA GLY A 402 17.78 -3.30 -12.37
C GLY A 402 16.94 -2.72 -13.50
N ASP A 403 16.76 -3.46 -14.60
CA ASP A 403 16.00 -2.99 -15.78
C ASP A 403 14.49 -2.98 -15.52
N ASP A 404 14.00 -3.87 -14.65
CA ASP A 404 12.58 -3.97 -14.28
C ASP A 404 12.36 -3.88 -12.76
N LEU A 405 12.44 -2.66 -12.24
CA LEU A 405 12.24 -2.36 -10.82
C LEU A 405 10.85 -2.76 -10.30
N ARG A 406 9.82 -2.79 -11.16
CA ARG A 406 8.46 -3.12 -10.73
C ARG A 406 8.34 -4.60 -10.45
N TYR A 407 8.77 -5.41 -11.42
CA TYR A 407 8.86 -6.85 -11.26
C TYR A 407 9.67 -7.22 -10.03
N PHE A 408 10.86 -6.63 -9.91
CA PHE A 408 11.75 -6.86 -8.77
C PHE A 408 11.08 -6.51 -7.44
N SER A 409 10.45 -5.33 -7.34
CA SER A 409 9.80 -4.87 -6.11
C SER A 409 8.64 -5.78 -5.69
N ASN A 410 7.81 -6.21 -6.65
CA ASN A 410 6.70 -7.10 -6.35
C ASN A 410 7.19 -8.50 -5.95
N ASN A 411 8.24 -9.02 -6.60
CA ASN A 411 8.86 -10.30 -6.21
C ASN A 411 9.36 -10.27 -4.76
N ILE A 412 10.20 -9.29 -4.40
CA ILE A 412 10.69 -9.19 -3.01
C ILE A 412 9.57 -8.91 -2.01
N SER A 413 8.55 -8.14 -2.40
CA SER A 413 7.38 -7.91 -1.54
C SER A 413 6.68 -9.23 -1.20
N LEU A 414 6.50 -10.13 -2.18
CA LEU A 414 5.90 -11.45 -1.94
C LEU A 414 6.75 -12.30 -0.99
N LEU A 415 8.09 -12.25 -1.10
CA LEU A 415 8.98 -12.92 -0.13
C LEU A 415 8.82 -12.35 1.29
N GLY A 416 8.61 -11.04 1.40
CA GLY A 416 8.26 -10.36 2.65
C GLY A 416 6.94 -10.83 3.23
N THR A 417 5.89 -10.88 2.39
CA THR A 417 4.57 -11.40 2.74
C THR A 417 4.63 -12.84 3.26
N LEU A 418 5.44 -13.69 2.62
CA LEU A 418 5.67 -15.08 3.02
C LEU A 418 6.49 -15.23 4.29
N LYS A 419 7.20 -14.18 4.70
CA LYS A 419 8.26 -14.23 5.73
C LYS A 419 9.29 -15.33 5.43
N TRP A 420 9.68 -15.44 4.17
CA TRP A 420 10.53 -16.52 3.68
C TRP A 420 11.99 -16.33 4.13
N LYS A 421 12.36 -16.94 5.25
CA LYS A 421 13.69 -16.81 5.87
C LYS A 421 14.88 -17.04 4.92
N PRO A 422 14.85 -18.03 3.99
CA PRO A 422 15.96 -18.23 3.05
C PRO A 422 16.22 -17.05 2.12
N ALA A 423 15.31 -16.06 2.04
CA ALA A 423 15.50 -14.84 1.26
C ALA A 423 16.48 -13.84 1.89
N VAL A 424 16.82 -13.96 3.18
CA VAL A 424 17.60 -12.93 3.89
C VAL A 424 18.97 -12.72 3.27
N GLU A 425 19.76 -13.79 3.09
CA GLU A 425 21.11 -13.68 2.50
C GLU A 425 21.08 -13.15 1.06
N PRO A 426 20.24 -13.69 0.13
CA PRO A 426 20.10 -13.11 -1.21
C PRO A 426 19.72 -11.62 -1.20
N LEU A 427 18.80 -11.21 -0.34
CA LEU A 427 18.38 -9.81 -0.24
C LEU A 427 19.48 -8.90 0.33
N LEU A 428 20.31 -9.41 1.26
CA LEU A 428 21.47 -8.69 1.78
C LEU A 428 22.56 -8.51 0.72
N GLU A 429 22.79 -9.52 -0.13
CA GLU A 429 23.69 -9.39 -1.28
C GLU A 429 23.19 -8.32 -2.27
N LEU A 430 21.89 -8.34 -2.60
CA LEU A 430 21.25 -7.35 -3.49
C LEU A 430 21.24 -5.93 -2.90
N LEU A 431 21.21 -5.80 -1.57
CA LEU A 431 21.25 -4.50 -0.90
C LEU A 431 22.58 -3.75 -1.15
N GLU A 432 23.67 -4.49 -1.34
CA GLU A 432 25.00 -3.94 -1.64
C GLU A 432 25.20 -3.66 -3.14
N ASP A 433 24.31 -4.14 -4.01
CA ASP A 433 24.36 -3.83 -5.44
C ASP A 433 24.13 -2.32 -5.67
N LYS A 434 24.99 -1.73 -6.50
CA LYS A 434 24.92 -0.31 -6.86
C LYS A 434 23.87 -0.04 -7.93
N ASN A 435 23.54 -1.03 -8.75
CA ASN A 435 22.51 -0.91 -9.80
C ASN A 435 21.10 -0.85 -9.18
N LEU A 436 20.93 -1.43 -7.99
CA LEU A 436 19.66 -1.50 -7.27
C LEU A 436 19.40 -0.34 -6.30
N GLU A 437 20.08 0.80 -6.47
CA GLU A 437 19.92 1.98 -5.60
C GLU A 437 18.45 2.42 -5.45
N LYS A 438 17.66 2.32 -6.53
CA LYS A 438 16.23 2.66 -6.54
C LYS A 438 15.38 1.64 -5.76
N ALA A 439 15.81 0.38 -5.69
CA ALA A 439 15.09 -0.70 -5.01
C ALA A 439 15.50 -0.89 -3.54
N ARG A 440 16.57 -0.23 -3.07
CA ARG A 440 17.09 -0.39 -1.69
C ARG A 440 16.05 -0.23 -0.59
N ASN A 441 15.13 0.73 -0.74
CA ASN A 441 14.08 0.93 0.27
C ASN A 441 13.15 -0.29 0.31
N SER A 442 12.75 -0.82 -0.84
CA SER A 442 11.94 -2.04 -0.94
C SER A 442 12.67 -3.25 -0.34
N ILE A 443 13.98 -3.39 -0.58
CA ILE A 443 14.81 -4.47 -0.01
C ILE A 443 14.85 -4.35 1.53
N ILE A 444 15.12 -3.16 2.08
CA ILE A 444 15.16 -2.91 3.53
C ILE A 444 13.80 -3.21 4.17
N GLY A 445 12.70 -2.74 3.57
CA GLY A 445 11.34 -3.01 4.05
C GLY A 445 10.99 -4.50 4.02
N THR A 446 11.41 -5.20 2.97
CA THR A 446 11.24 -6.66 2.83
C THR A 446 12.00 -7.41 3.92
N LEU A 447 13.27 -7.08 4.16
CA LEU A 447 14.07 -7.67 5.24
C LEU A 447 13.40 -7.49 6.61
N GLY A 448 12.85 -6.30 6.88
CA GLY A 448 12.06 -6.04 8.08
C GLY A 448 10.79 -6.90 8.18
N SER A 449 10.10 -7.09 7.07
CA SER A 449 8.87 -7.89 6.99
C SER A 449 9.13 -9.39 7.19
N ILE A 450 10.26 -9.89 6.68
CA ILE A 450 10.72 -11.26 6.88
C ILE A 450 10.94 -11.55 8.37
N GLY A 451 11.55 -10.60 9.10
CA GLY A 451 11.63 -10.67 10.56
C GLY A 451 12.88 -11.36 11.14
N GLU A 452 13.88 -11.71 10.32
CA GLU A 452 15.11 -12.33 10.81
C GLU A 452 16.12 -11.28 11.30
N ILE A 453 16.47 -11.35 12.59
CA ILE A 453 17.29 -10.35 13.31
C ILE A 453 18.69 -10.18 12.70
N GLU A 454 19.21 -11.20 12.01
CA GLU A 454 20.49 -11.19 11.31
C GLU A 454 20.57 -10.05 10.27
N ALA A 455 19.43 -9.65 9.70
CA ALA A 455 19.35 -8.52 8.77
C ALA A 455 19.56 -7.16 9.43
N ALA A 456 19.41 -7.04 10.76
CA ALA A 456 19.44 -5.76 11.46
C ALA A 456 20.80 -5.07 11.35
N LYS A 457 21.90 -5.80 11.59
CA LYS A 457 23.25 -5.24 11.56
C LYS A 457 23.63 -4.68 10.17
N PRO A 458 23.41 -5.40 9.05
CA PRO A 458 23.62 -4.85 7.72
C PRO A 458 22.79 -3.59 7.40
N ILE A 459 21.52 -3.55 7.82
CA ILE A 459 20.65 -2.42 7.48
C ILE A 459 20.85 -1.20 8.40
N HIS A 460 21.48 -1.36 9.56
CA HIS A 460 21.66 -0.30 10.56
C HIS A 460 22.30 0.98 9.98
N LYS A 461 23.27 0.84 9.06
CA LYS A 461 23.96 1.99 8.43
C LYS A 461 23.00 2.96 7.70
N TYR A 462 21.83 2.48 7.28
CA TYR A 462 20.85 3.27 6.54
C TYR A 462 19.99 4.19 7.42
N LEU A 463 20.12 4.12 8.75
CA LEU A 463 19.59 5.15 9.65
C LEU A 463 20.22 6.52 9.39
N ASN A 464 21.44 6.55 8.83
CA ASN A 464 22.17 7.76 8.45
C ASN A 464 22.16 8.02 6.94
N ALA A 465 21.20 7.45 6.20
CA ALA A 465 21.09 7.66 4.76
C ALA A 465 20.74 9.12 4.40
N ASP A 466 21.18 9.57 3.22
CA ASP A 466 20.92 10.93 2.74
C ASP A 466 19.41 11.21 2.55
N THR A 467 18.66 10.21 2.11
CA THR A 467 17.24 10.35 1.79
C THR A 467 16.37 10.09 3.01
N GLU A 468 15.39 10.97 3.22
CA GLU A 468 14.38 10.88 4.28
C GLU A 468 13.65 9.53 4.28
N LYS A 469 13.16 9.11 3.08
CA LYS A 469 12.47 7.84 2.87
C LYS A 469 13.30 6.64 3.34
N ARG A 470 14.62 6.66 3.09
CA ARG A 470 15.50 5.55 3.48
C ARG A 470 15.66 5.47 5.00
N ARG A 471 15.86 6.60 5.69
CA ARG A 471 15.92 6.62 7.17
C ARG A 471 14.61 6.11 7.79
N ILE A 472 13.47 6.56 7.28
CA ILE A 472 12.13 6.12 7.73
C ILE A 472 11.94 4.61 7.53
N THR A 473 12.27 4.11 6.34
CA THR A 473 12.14 2.69 6.00
C THR A 473 13.04 1.83 6.88
N THR A 474 14.29 2.26 7.12
CA THR A 474 15.23 1.56 8.00
C THR A 474 14.75 1.52 9.45
N MET A 475 14.21 2.62 9.98
CA MET A 475 13.60 2.60 11.33
C MET A 475 12.45 1.59 11.41
N GLY A 476 11.59 1.58 10.39
CA GLY A 476 10.49 0.61 10.32
C GLY A 476 10.98 -0.84 10.31
N ALA A 477 11.97 -1.14 9.47
CA ALA A 477 12.53 -2.47 9.37
C ALA A 477 13.18 -2.91 10.69
N LEU A 478 14.05 -2.09 11.29
CA LEU A 478 14.70 -2.41 12.57
C LEU A 478 13.71 -2.55 13.73
N GLY A 479 12.62 -1.77 13.71
CA GLY A 479 11.50 -1.92 14.65
C GLY A 479 10.78 -3.27 14.48
N ALA A 480 10.50 -3.69 13.25
CA ALA A 480 9.89 -4.99 12.95
C ALA A 480 10.81 -6.17 13.34
N LEU A 481 12.11 -6.02 13.12
CA LEU A 481 13.14 -6.97 13.57
C LEU A 481 13.31 -6.98 15.10
N LYS A 482 12.78 -5.98 15.81
CA LYS A 482 12.95 -5.78 17.26
C LYS A 482 14.42 -5.67 17.66
N ASP A 483 15.24 -5.05 16.83
CA ASP A 483 16.65 -4.82 17.12
C ASP A 483 16.83 -3.69 18.16
N SER A 484 16.96 -4.08 19.42
CA SER A 484 17.18 -3.12 20.51
C SER A 484 18.53 -2.40 20.43
N THR A 485 19.49 -2.89 19.64
CA THR A 485 20.80 -2.23 19.51
C THR A 485 20.71 -0.94 18.70
N ALA A 486 19.67 -0.78 17.88
CA ALA A 486 19.42 0.42 17.10
C ALA A 486 18.76 1.57 17.88
N ILE A 487 18.31 1.35 19.12
CA ILE A 487 17.57 2.35 19.90
C ILE A 487 18.38 3.64 20.09
N GLU A 488 19.69 3.53 20.35
CA GLU A 488 20.58 4.68 20.51
C GLU A 488 20.60 5.54 19.24
N SER A 489 20.90 4.95 18.08
CA SER A 489 20.91 5.66 16.80
C SER A 489 19.54 6.18 16.37
N MET A 490 18.45 5.46 16.67
CA MET A 490 17.10 5.98 16.45
C MET A 490 16.79 7.20 17.35
N THR A 491 17.34 7.23 18.57
CA THR A 491 17.17 8.35 19.49
C THR A 491 17.87 9.61 18.97
N GLU A 492 19.03 9.46 18.33
CA GLU A 492 19.70 10.58 17.64
C GLU A 492 18.83 11.18 16.52
N LEU A 493 18.00 10.37 15.84
CA LEU A 493 17.08 10.83 14.80
C LEU A 493 15.91 11.68 15.33
N LEU A 494 15.77 11.85 16.66
CA LEU A 494 14.91 12.89 17.22
C LEU A 494 15.43 14.31 16.92
N ASN A 495 16.70 14.46 16.52
CA ASN A 495 17.28 15.71 16.02
C ASN A 495 17.20 15.85 14.48
N ASP A 496 16.55 14.92 13.77
CA ASP A 496 16.51 15.00 12.31
C ASP A 496 15.79 16.28 11.84
N LYS A 497 16.32 16.92 10.79
CA LYS A 497 15.74 18.15 10.23
C LYS A 497 14.30 17.97 9.74
N PHE A 498 13.92 16.77 9.28
CA PHE A 498 12.58 16.48 8.79
C PHE A 498 11.67 15.94 9.90
N PHE A 499 10.50 16.55 10.03
CA PHE A 499 9.52 16.19 11.05
C PHE A 499 9.00 14.75 10.91
N THR A 500 8.84 14.26 9.68
CA THR A 500 8.45 12.88 9.33
C THR A 500 9.44 11.85 9.88
N VAL A 501 10.75 12.11 9.79
CA VAL A 501 11.80 11.25 10.38
C VAL A 501 11.70 11.26 11.90
N ARG A 502 11.59 12.45 12.51
CA ARG A 502 11.42 12.57 13.97
C ARG A 502 10.18 11.82 14.45
N SER A 503 9.05 11.96 13.74
CA SER A 503 7.80 11.27 14.05
C SER A 503 7.96 9.74 13.99
N ARG A 504 8.59 9.22 12.92
CA ARG A 504 8.87 7.79 12.79
C ARG A 504 9.82 7.29 13.89
N ALA A 505 10.83 8.06 14.26
CA ALA A 505 11.71 7.74 15.39
C ALA A 505 10.91 7.64 16.69
N MET A 506 10.08 8.64 17.00
CA MET A 506 9.21 8.62 18.18
C MET A 506 8.31 7.38 18.23
N MET A 507 7.69 7.00 17.11
CA MET A 507 6.85 5.79 17.02
C MET A 507 7.66 4.52 17.26
N THR A 508 8.78 4.37 16.56
CA THR A 508 9.60 3.15 16.60
C THR A 508 10.21 2.96 17.99
N ILE A 509 10.78 4.03 18.57
CA ILE A 509 11.34 4.02 19.93
C ILE A 509 10.25 3.67 20.97
N SER A 510 9.04 4.23 20.82
CA SER A 510 7.90 3.88 21.70
C SER A 510 7.57 2.38 21.65
N GLY A 511 7.70 1.75 20.48
CA GLY A 511 7.47 0.31 20.27
C GLY A 511 8.44 -0.60 21.03
N PHE A 512 9.67 -0.13 21.29
CA PHE A 512 10.66 -0.85 22.11
C PHE A 512 10.35 -0.83 23.62
N GLY A 513 9.42 0.04 24.05
CA GLY A 513 8.96 0.08 25.43
C GLY A 513 10.07 0.41 26.43
N ALA A 514 10.16 -0.36 27.52
CA ALA A 514 11.08 -0.10 28.63
C ALA A 514 12.57 -0.04 28.21
N LEU A 515 12.95 -0.75 27.15
CA LEU A 515 14.33 -0.76 26.63
C LEU A 515 14.77 0.62 26.12
N ALA A 516 13.83 1.48 25.74
CA ALA A 516 14.12 2.82 25.26
C ALA A 516 14.43 3.84 26.36
N ILE A 517 13.97 3.61 27.60
CA ILE A 517 14.04 4.61 28.67
C ILE A 517 15.48 5.09 28.94
N PRO A 518 16.50 4.23 29.06
CA PRO A 518 17.87 4.69 29.30
C PRO A 518 18.38 5.62 28.20
N HIS A 519 18.18 5.26 26.93
CA HIS A 519 18.62 6.07 25.79
C HIS A 519 17.89 7.42 25.72
N LEU A 520 16.60 7.43 26.06
CA LEU A 520 15.80 8.67 26.14
C LEU A 520 16.30 9.59 27.27
N LEU A 521 16.72 9.04 28.41
CA LEU A 521 17.31 9.80 29.51
C LEU A 521 18.66 10.40 29.12
N ASP A 522 19.51 9.63 28.46
CA ASP A 522 20.80 10.12 27.95
C ASP A 522 20.58 11.27 26.95
N TYR A 523 19.60 11.15 26.05
CA TYR A 523 19.22 12.21 25.12
C TYR A 523 18.67 13.46 25.84
N ILE A 524 17.85 13.32 26.87
CA ILE A 524 17.36 14.47 27.66
C ILE A 524 18.52 15.21 28.37
N GLY A 525 19.53 14.47 28.82
CA GLY A 525 20.70 15.00 29.51
C GLY A 525 21.76 15.61 28.60
N ASN A 526 21.69 15.36 27.29
CA ASN A 526 22.62 15.91 26.31
C ASN A 526 22.28 17.37 25.97
N GLU A 527 23.28 18.26 26.05
CA GLU A 527 23.13 19.68 25.72
C GLU A 527 22.89 19.93 24.22
N ASP A 528 23.33 19.01 23.36
CA ASP A 528 23.18 19.09 21.90
C ASP A 528 21.81 18.59 21.40
N SER A 529 20.90 18.22 22.29
CA SER A 529 19.55 17.75 21.93
C SER A 529 18.65 18.92 21.52
N ASP A 530 18.17 18.89 20.28
CA ASP A 530 17.29 19.91 19.69
C ASP A 530 15.85 19.80 20.20
N HIS A 531 15.38 18.56 20.44
CA HIS A 531 13.98 18.24 20.78
C HIS A 531 13.84 17.34 22.04
N PRO A 532 14.45 17.68 23.18
CA PRO A 532 14.43 16.85 24.39
C PRO A 532 13.02 16.65 24.98
N GLU A 533 12.06 17.51 24.64
CA GLU A 533 10.64 17.33 24.96
C GLU A 533 10.03 16.10 24.27
N SER A 534 10.51 15.74 23.08
CA SER A 534 10.05 14.55 22.35
C SER A 534 10.37 13.27 23.12
N ALA A 535 11.50 13.24 23.84
CA ALA A 535 11.85 12.10 24.69
C ALA A 535 10.91 11.95 25.90
N LEU A 536 10.52 13.06 26.54
CA LEU A 536 9.50 13.03 27.60
C LEU A 536 8.14 12.57 27.07
N TYR A 537 7.76 13.01 25.87
CA TYR A 537 6.55 12.54 25.19
C TYR A 537 6.57 11.02 24.99
N ILE A 538 7.70 10.47 24.50
CA ILE A 538 7.87 9.03 24.27
C ILE A 538 7.78 8.26 25.58
N ILE A 539 8.43 8.72 26.65
CA ILE A 539 8.36 8.10 27.99
C ILE A 539 6.92 8.01 28.49
N GLY A 540 6.13 9.09 28.34
CA GLY A 540 4.71 9.09 28.66
C GLY A 540 3.89 8.11 27.82
N ARG A 541 4.19 7.99 26.51
CA ARG A 541 3.53 7.03 25.60
C ARG A 541 3.86 5.58 25.97
N ILE A 542 5.12 5.27 26.28
CA ILE A 542 5.55 3.93 26.72
C ILE A 542 4.75 3.51 27.95
N ALA A 543 4.69 4.37 28.98
CA ALA A 543 3.95 4.04 30.20
C ALA A 543 2.46 3.85 29.95
N ARG A 544 1.83 4.69 29.11
CA ARG A 544 0.42 4.52 28.71
C ARG A 544 0.16 3.21 27.98
N ASN A 545 1.05 2.80 27.07
CA ASN A 545 0.91 1.54 26.34
C ASN A 545 1.00 0.31 27.25
N LEU A 546 1.63 0.45 28.41
CA LEU A 546 1.79 -0.61 29.41
C LEU A 546 0.68 -0.61 30.48
N GLU A 547 -0.16 0.42 30.57
CA GLU A 547 -1.15 0.58 31.65
C GLU A 547 -2.15 -0.59 31.74
N LYS A 548 -2.57 -1.15 30.59
CA LYS A 548 -3.48 -2.30 30.55
C LYS A 548 -2.80 -3.62 30.92
N LYS A 549 -1.46 -3.65 31.04
CA LYS A 549 -0.70 -4.87 31.36
C LYS A 549 -0.50 -4.94 32.87
N GLU A 550 -1.08 -5.97 33.50
CA GLU A 550 -1.04 -6.11 34.96
C GLU A 550 0.26 -6.71 35.52
N ASP A 551 1.23 -7.02 34.66
CA ASP A 551 2.49 -7.64 35.05
C ASP A 551 3.43 -6.69 35.82
N VAL A 552 4.33 -7.29 36.59
CA VAL A 552 5.24 -6.56 37.49
C VAL A 552 6.22 -5.68 36.72
N ALA A 553 6.69 -6.11 35.54
CA ALA A 553 7.64 -5.34 34.76
C ALA A 553 6.99 -4.07 34.20
N SER A 554 5.78 -4.18 33.65
CA SER A 554 4.98 -3.05 33.17
C SER A 554 4.73 -2.02 34.28
N LYS A 555 4.32 -2.46 35.48
CA LYS A 555 4.12 -1.56 36.65
C LYS A 555 5.40 -0.85 37.06
N LYS A 556 6.54 -1.55 37.06
CA LYS A 556 7.86 -0.95 37.36
C LYS A 556 8.20 0.15 36.33
N THR A 557 8.02 -0.13 35.04
CA THR A 557 8.27 0.85 33.98
C THR A 557 7.37 2.07 34.07
N ILE A 558 6.08 1.89 34.41
CA ILE A 558 5.14 3.01 34.63
C ILE A 558 5.59 3.89 35.81
N TYR A 559 6.01 3.27 36.91
CA TYR A 559 6.51 3.98 38.09
C TYR A 559 7.79 4.76 37.77
N GLU A 560 8.72 4.14 37.04
CA GLU A 560 9.96 4.78 36.57
C GLU A 560 9.68 5.98 35.67
N ALA A 561 8.82 5.82 34.66
CA ALA A 561 8.37 6.90 33.78
C ALA A 561 7.71 8.04 34.56
N SER A 562 6.84 7.74 35.53
CA SER A 562 6.20 8.73 36.40
C SER A 562 7.22 9.51 37.22
N THR A 563 8.23 8.83 37.75
CA THR A 563 9.31 9.45 38.54
C THR A 563 10.13 10.41 37.67
N ILE A 564 10.49 9.98 36.45
CA ILE A 564 11.23 10.79 35.49
C ILE A 564 10.43 12.06 35.15
N LEU A 565 9.17 11.90 34.72
CA LEU A 565 8.32 13.02 34.31
C LEU A 565 8.08 13.99 35.47
N ASN A 566 7.88 13.49 36.69
CA ASN A 566 7.77 14.32 37.89
C ASN A 566 9.04 15.17 38.13
N GLY A 567 10.23 14.60 37.91
CA GLY A 567 11.49 15.34 37.98
C GLY A 567 11.57 16.52 37.01
N HIS A 568 10.87 16.45 35.86
CA HIS A 568 10.86 17.51 34.84
C HIS A 568 9.74 18.56 35.01
N LEU A 569 8.85 18.41 35.99
CA LEU A 569 7.83 19.43 36.31
C LEU A 569 8.45 20.77 36.77
N SER A 570 9.69 20.76 37.25
CA SER A 570 10.43 21.95 37.67
C SER A 570 11.54 22.36 36.70
N ASN A 571 11.55 21.82 35.48
CA ASN A 571 12.58 22.12 34.50
C ASN A 571 12.57 23.61 34.11
N GLN A 572 13.74 24.20 33.86
CA GLN A 572 13.83 25.61 33.47
C GLN A 572 13.14 25.90 32.14
N ARG A 573 13.19 24.93 31.21
CA ARG A 573 12.57 25.01 29.88
C ARG A 573 11.07 24.72 29.94
N GLU A 574 10.25 25.62 29.43
CA GLU A 574 8.78 25.52 29.49
C GLU A 574 8.20 24.37 28.65
N HIS A 575 8.80 24.03 27.51
CA HIS A 575 8.38 22.89 26.69
C HIS A 575 8.62 21.56 27.43
N MET A 576 9.72 21.44 28.17
CA MET A 576 9.99 20.28 29.02
C MET A 576 8.96 20.14 30.13
N ARG A 577 8.59 21.25 30.79
CA ARG A 577 7.53 21.24 31.82
C ARG A 577 6.18 20.88 31.22
N ALA A 578 5.84 21.42 30.05
CA ALA A 578 4.59 21.16 29.37
C ALA A 578 4.45 19.66 29.01
N GLU A 579 5.48 19.04 28.44
CA GLU A 579 5.46 17.61 28.13
C GLU A 579 5.52 16.72 29.38
N ALA A 580 6.19 17.14 30.46
CA ALA A 580 6.12 16.44 31.74
C ALA A 580 4.69 16.37 32.30
N VAL A 581 3.94 17.48 32.24
CA VAL A 581 2.52 17.53 32.61
C VAL A 581 1.69 16.60 31.73
N VAL A 582 1.88 16.64 30.41
CA VAL A 582 1.16 15.80 29.45
C VAL A 582 1.45 14.31 29.69
N GLY A 583 2.72 13.96 29.90
CA GLY A 583 3.16 12.60 30.16
C GLY A 583 2.58 12.02 31.46
N LEU A 584 2.69 12.73 32.58
CA LEU A 584 2.14 12.29 33.87
C LEU A 584 0.63 12.11 33.78
N TYR A 585 -0.04 13.02 33.08
CA TYR A 585 -1.47 12.92 32.88
C TYR A 585 -1.85 11.69 32.03
N ARG A 586 -1.10 11.39 30.95
CA ARG A 586 -1.33 10.21 30.10
C ARG A 586 -1.19 8.91 30.87
N ILE A 587 -0.28 8.85 31.83
CA ILE A 587 -0.13 7.70 32.73
C ILE A 587 -1.37 7.54 33.61
N GLY A 588 -1.94 8.66 34.08
CA GLY A 588 -3.15 8.65 34.89
C GLY A 588 -2.92 8.16 36.33
N GLY A 589 -4.01 8.02 37.09
CA GLY A 589 -3.99 7.70 38.52
C GLY A 589 -4.16 8.92 39.43
N GLU A 590 -4.51 8.68 40.70
CA GLU A 590 -4.75 9.74 41.67
C GLU A 590 -3.45 10.45 42.09
N GLU A 591 -2.34 9.70 42.17
CA GLU A 591 -1.04 10.22 42.58
C GLU A 591 -0.44 11.20 41.55
N THR A 592 -0.44 10.84 40.26
CA THR A 592 0.05 11.71 39.18
C THR A 592 -0.77 12.99 39.06
N ARG A 593 -2.10 12.92 39.26
CA ARG A 593 -2.97 14.11 39.33
C ARG A 593 -2.58 15.05 40.46
N ARG A 594 -2.40 14.52 41.69
CA ARG A 594 -1.96 15.32 42.83
C ARG A 594 -0.63 16.02 42.58
N LEU A 595 0.32 15.34 41.91
CA LEU A 595 1.61 15.93 41.55
C LEU A 595 1.45 17.09 40.55
N ILE A 596 0.59 16.93 39.54
CA ILE A 596 0.30 17.97 38.55
C ILE A 596 -0.39 19.16 39.24
N ASP A 597 -1.47 18.93 39.98
CA ASP A 597 -2.26 19.98 40.64
C ASP A 597 -1.39 20.85 41.56
N ALA A 598 -0.57 20.22 42.41
CA ALA A 598 0.35 20.92 43.30
C ALA A 598 1.36 21.80 42.54
N ARG A 599 1.82 21.36 41.36
CA ARG A 599 2.75 22.15 40.54
C ARG A 599 2.05 23.31 39.85
N MET A 600 0.81 23.12 39.41
CA MET A 600 0.04 24.11 38.65
C MET A 600 -0.42 25.31 39.49
N GLU A 601 -0.54 25.16 40.81
CA GLU A 601 -0.85 26.28 41.73
C GLU A 601 0.13 27.47 41.59
N ASN A 602 1.38 27.20 41.19
CA ASN A 602 2.45 28.20 41.07
C ASN A 602 3.02 28.28 39.64
N GLU A 603 2.32 27.77 38.63
CA GLU A 603 2.77 27.87 37.23
C GLU A 603 2.09 29.05 36.54
N PHE A 604 2.89 29.90 35.88
CA PHE A 604 2.41 31.10 35.19
C PHE A 604 2.74 31.08 33.70
N ASN A 605 3.54 30.11 33.24
CA ASN A 605 3.90 30.03 31.84
C ASN A 605 2.69 29.59 31.00
N PRO A 606 2.30 30.37 29.96
CA PRO A 606 1.10 30.09 29.18
C PRO A 606 1.18 28.77 28.40
N VAL A 607 2.37 28.29 28.03
CA VAL A 607 2.55 27.01 27.32
C VAL A 607 2.23 25.84 28.25
N VAL A 608 2.73 25.89 29.48
CA VAL A 608 2.51 24.84 30.49
C VAL A 608 1.05 24.85 30.96
N LEU A 609 0.48 26.03 31.18
CA LEU A 609 -0.94 26.19 31.53
C LEU A 609 -1.85 25.71 30.41
N ALA A 610 -1.56 26.02 29.14
CA ALA A 610 -2.31 25.52 28.01
C ALA A 610 -2.19 24.00 27.87
N ALA A 611 -1.00 23.42 28.12
CA ALA A 611 -0.81 21.98 28.13
C ALA A 611 -1.63 21.30 29.24
N HIS A 612 -1.62 21.87 30.45
CA HIS A 612 -2.44 21.43 31.58
C HIS A 612 -3.94 21.54 31.30
N GLU A 613 -4.41 22.71 30.83
CA GLU A 613 -5.81 22.94 30.49
C GLU A 613 -6.28 21.98 29.38
N ARG A 614 -5.43 21.80 28.36
CA ARG A 614 -5.64 20.81 27.31
C ARG A 614 -5.88 19.47 27.97
N VAL A 615 -4.96 18.93 28.76
CA VAL A 615 -5.15 17.60 29.37
C VAL A 615 -6.34 17.52 30.31
N THR A 616 -6.56 18.47 31.22
CA THR A 616 -7.68 18.44 32.16
C THR A 616 -9.06 18.45 31.46
N LYS A 617 -9.18 19.11 30.30
CA LYS A 617 -10.39 19.06 29.46
C LYS A 617 -10.66 17.68 28.83
N GLU A 618 -9.63 16.84 28.59
CA GLU A 618 -9.84 15.45 28.11
C GLU A 618 -10.59 14.60 29.15
N MET A 619 -10.38 14.84 30.46
CA MET A 619 -11.06 14.07 31.52
C MET A 619 -12.46 14.54 31.80
N ALA A 620 -12.71 15.86 31.79
CA ALA A 620 -14.04 16.39 32.11
C ALA A 620 -15.12 16.00 31.07
N GLY A 621 -14.70 15.51 29.90
CA GLY A 621 -15.57 15.01 28.83
C GLY A 621 -15.76 13.49 28.77
N LYS A 622 -15.16 12.73 29.70
CA LYS A 622 -15.39 11.31 29.99
C LYS A 622 -16.22 11.18 31.26
#